data_AF-A0A9D6ZNH1-F1
#
_entry.id   AF-A0A9D6ZNH1-F1
#
_cell.length_a   1.000
_cell.length_b   1.000
_cell.length_c   1.000
_cell.angle_alpha   90.00
_cell.angle_beta   90.00
_cell.angle_gamma   90.00
#
_symmetry.space_group_name_H-M   'P 1'
#
loop_
_entity.id
_entity.type
_entity.pdbx_description
1 polymer ?
#
loop_
_entity_poly.entity_id
_entity_poly.type
_entity_poly.pdbx_seq_one_letter_code
_entity_poly.pdbx_strand_id
1 'polypeptide(L)'
;MNRGTDTLLADLLELARAQRAALGEGKLEEAMELAEERRVIVEGISIFERGSPVRPAAGKMAVGSAGGRVCSRENRRKAIGEILSVDRDISEAIRAAMSDTAAKLDGIDKLKRYFRNTAARGTAGKISVTA
;
A
#
# COMPACT_ATOMS: atom_id res chain seq x y z
N MET A 1 -15.65 14.84 -25.17
CA MET A 1 -15.51 13.38 -24.90
C MET A 1 -14.62 13.22 -23.67
N ASN A 2 -15.18 13.03 -22.47
CA ASN A 2 -14.40 12.87 -21.20
C ASN A 2 -14.78 11.59 -20.41
N ARG A 3 -15.57 10.68 -21.00
CA ARG A 3 -16.14 9.54 -20.27
C ARG A 3 -15.12 8.53 -19.76
N GLY A 4 -13.94 8.43 -20.36
CA GLY A 4 -12.92 7.44 -19.97
C GLY A 4 -12.14 7.80 -18.70
N THR A 5 -11.89 9.08 -18.44
CA THR A 5 -11.15 9.48 -17.21
C THR A 5 -12.03 9.48 -15.98
N ASP A 6 -13.32 9.74 -16.14
CA ASP A 6 -14.29 9.67 -15.03
C ASP A 6 -14.46 8.23 -14.52
N THR A 7 -14.47 7.23 -15.42
CA THR A 7 -14.50 5.82 -15.03
C THR A 7 -13.20 5.40 -14.36
N LEU A 8 -12.04 5.77 -14.92
CA LEU A 8 -10.74 5.46 -14.32
C LEU A 8 -10.57 6.07 -12.91
N LEU A 9 -11.12 7.26 -12.66
CA LEU A 9 -11.10 7.88 -11.33
C LEU A 9 -12.01 7.14 -10.33
N ALA A 10 -13.16 6.64 -10.78
CA ALA A 10 -14.03 5.83 -9.93
C ALA A 10 -13.35 4.49 -9.57
N ASP A 11 -12.79 3.80 -10.56
CA ASP A 11 -12.06 2.55 -10.37
C ASP A 11 -10.86 2.75 -9.42
N LEU A 12 -10.11 3.84 -9.60
CA LEU A 12 -8.98 4.18 -8.73
C LEU A 12 -9.40 4.42 -7.27
N LEU A 13 -10.56 5.04 -7.05
CA LEU A 13 -11.10 5.29 -5.71
C LEU A 13 -11.57 3.98 -5.05
N GLU A 14 -12.21 3.08 -5.79
CA GLU A 14 -12.60 1.77 -5.26
C GLU A 14 -11.38 0.94 -4.85
N LEU A 15 -10.37 0.87 -5.72
CA LEU A 15 -9.12 0.19 -5.40
C LEU A 15 -8.40 0.83 -4.19
N ALA A 16 -8.43 2.15 -4.06
CA ALA A 16 -7.86 2.84 -2.89
C ALA A 16 -8.55 2.42 -1.59
N ARG A 17 -9.89 2.34 -1.60
CA ARG A 17 -10.67 1.90 -0.44
C ARG A 17 -10.43 0.43 -0.12
N ALA A 18 -10.35 -0.43 -1.14
CA ALA A 18 -10.03 -1.85 -0.98
C ALA A 18 -8.62 -2.05 -0.40
N GLN A 19 -7.61 -1.34 -0.91
CA GLN A 19 -6.24 -1.40 -0.40
C GLN A 19 -6.18 -0.98 1.08
N ARG A 20 -6.88 0.10 1.44
CA ARG A 20 -6.97 0.55 2.84
C ARG A 20 -7.61 -0.53 3.73
N ALA A 21 -8.69 -1.16 3.27
CA ALA A 21 -9.35 -2.23 4.01
C ALA A 21 -8.41 -3.44 4.21
N ALA A 22 -7.73 -3.89 3.15
CA ALA A 22 -6.75 -4.98 3.21
C ALA A 22 -5.61 -4.69 4.20
N LEU A 23 -5.10 -3.45 4.25
CA LEU A 23 -4.13 -3.03 5.26
C LEU A 23 -4.69 -3.09 6.68
N GLY A 24 -5.94 -2.66 6.88
CA GLY A 24 -6.61 -2.73 8.18
C GLY A 24 -6.85 -4.18 8.66
N GLU A 25 -7.02 -5.12 7.74
CA GLU A 25 -7.17 -6.55 8.02
C GLU A 25 -5.82 -7.30 8.11
N GLY A 26 -4.69 -6.62 7.87
CA GLY A 26 -3.35 -7.22 7.88
C GLY A 26 -3.05 -8.10 6.66
N LYS A 27 -3.87 -8.04 5.61
CA LYS A 27 -3.68 -8.79 4.35
C LYS A 27 -2.69 -8.06 3.45
N LEU A 28 -1.40 -8.14 3.81
CA LEU A 28 -0.35 -7.36 3.15
C LEU A 28 -0.16 -7.73 1.68
N GLU A 29 -0.29 -9.00 1.31
CA GLU A 29 -0.13 -9.45 -0.07
C GLU A 29 -1.21 -8.88 -0.99
N GLU A 30 -2.48 -9.03 -0.59
CA GLU A 30 -3.62 -8.41 -1.27
C GLU A 30 -3.47 -6.87 -1.36
N ALA A 31 -3.02 -6.22 -0.28
CA ALA A 31 -2.77 -4.78 -0.29
C ALA A 31 -1.67 -4.34 -1.28
N MET A 32 -0.68 -5.19 -1.55
CA MET A 32 0.36 -4.93 -2.55
C MET A 32 -0.16 -5.14 -3.98
N GLU A 33 -0.93 -6.20 -4.22
CA GLU A 33 -1.56 -6.45 -5.53
C GLU A 33 -2.47 -5.28 -5.92
N LEU A 34 -3.34 -4.85 -5.00
CA LEU A 34 -4.19 -3.67 -5.18
C LEU A 34 -3.38 -2.39 -5.43
N ALA A 35 -2.23 -2.23 -4.78
CA ALA A 35 -1.36 -1.07 -5.00
C ALA A 35 -0.81 -1.02 -6.44
N GLU A 36 -0.42 -2.18 -6.99
CA GLU A 36 0.09 -2.26 -8.37
C GLU A 36 -1.03 -2.02 -9.40
N GLU A 37 -2.23 -2.55 -9.16
CA GLU A 37 -3.40 -2.26 -10.00
C GLU A 37 -3.72 -0.75 -10.02
N ARG A 38 -3.68 -0.09 -8.85
CA ARG A 38 -3.86 1.37 -8.75
C ARG A 38 -2.81 2.12 -9.54
N ARG A 39 -1.56 1.68 -9.51
CA ARG A 39 -0.45 2.29 -10.25
C ARG A 39 -0.71 2.24 -11.76
N VAL A 40 -1.16 1.11 -12.29
CA VAL A 40 -1.51 0.95 -13.71
C VAL A 40 -2.61 1.95 -14.12
N ILE A 41 -3.64 2.12 -13.29
CA ILE A 41 -4.71 3.09 -13.57
C ILE A 41 -4.19 4.53 -13.56
N VAL A 42 -3.35 4.90 -12.58
CA VAL A 42 -2.74 6.24 -12.51
C VAL A 42 -1.87 6.55 -13.74
N GLU A 43 -1.08 5.56 -14.19
CA GLU A 43 -0.29 5.68 -15.41
C GLU A 43 -1.20 5.82 -16.64
N GLY A 44 -2.29 5.06 -16.71
CA GLY A 44 -3.32 5.17 -17.76
C GLY A 44 -3.96 6.56 -17.84
N ILE A 45 -4.33 7.14 -16.69
CA ILE A 45 -4.86 8.52 -16.61
C ILE A 45 -3.80 9.52 -17.11
N SER A 46 -2.54 9.36 -16.66
CA SER A 46 -1.43 10.24 -17.04
C SER A 46 -1.11 10.22 -18.53
N ILE A 47 -1.30 9.08 -19.20
CA ILE A 47 -1.11 8.93 -20.65
C ILE A 47 -2.29 9.56 -21.39
N PHE A 48 -3.52 9.32 -20.93
CA PHE A 48 -4.74 9.88 -21.52
C PHE A 48 -4.74 11.41 -21.48
N GLU A 49 -4.30 12.02 -20.37
CA GLU A 49 -4.24 13.48 -20.22
C GLU A 49 -3.13 14.14 -21.07
N ARG A 50 -2.09 13.40 -21.48
CA ARG A 50 -1.02 13.89 -22.37
C ARG A 50 -1.34 13.80 -23.87
N GLY A 51 -2.50 13.26 -24.25
CA GLY A 51 -2.91 13.15 -25.66
C GLY A 51 -2.12 12.10 -26.46
N SER A 52 -1.42 11.18 -25.79
CA SER A 52 -0.69 10.09 -26.43
C SER A 52 -1.63 8.90 -26.69
N PRO A 53 -1.62 8.25 -27.86
CA PRO A 53 -2.54 7.17 -28.18
C PRO A 53 -2.31 5.99 -27.21
N VAL A 54 -3.32 5.73 -26.37
CA VAL A 54 -3.35 4.60 -25.46
C VAL A 54 -3.34 3.32 -26.30
N ARG A 55 -2.21 2.62 -26.33
CA ARG A 55 -2.18 1.24 -26.81
C ARG A 55 -2.69 0.38 -25.64
N PRO A 56 -3.88 -0.25 -25.74
CA PRO A 56 -4.35 -1.11 -24.66
C PRO A 56 -3.33 -2.24 -24.49
N ALA A 57 -2.87 -2.45 -23.25
CA ALA A 57 -2.14 -3.65 -22.92
C ALA A 57 -3.01 -4.85 -23.31
N ALA A 58 -2.46 -5.76 -24.09
CA ALA A 58 -3.18 -6.91 -24.62
C ALA A 58 -3.60 -7.82 -23.46
N GLY A 59 -4.84 -7.67 -22.98
CA GLY A 59 -5.35 -8.49 -21.89
C GLY A 59 -6.67 -7.98 -21.34
N LYS A 60 -7.76 -8.34 -22.02
CA LYS A 60 -9.16 -8.36 -21.53
C LYS A 60 -9.63 -7.14 -20.70
N MET A 61 -10.34 -6.21 -21.36
CA MET A 61 -11.51 -5.57 -20.74
C MET A 61 -12.52 -5.22 -21.85
N ALA A 62 -13.54 -6.06 -22.00
CA ALA A 62 -14.74 -5.71 -22.73
C ALA A 62 -15.64 -4.89 -21.79
N VAL A 63 -15.77 -3.58 -22.02
CA VAL A 63 -16.73 -2.75 -21.29
C VAL A 63 -17.83 -2.32 -22.26
N GLY A 64 -19.00 -2.92 -22.04
CA GLY A 64 -20.24 -2.60 -22.74
C GLY A 64 -20.65 -1.15 -22.53
N SER A 65 -21.03 -0.52 -23.63
CA SER A 65 -21.52 0.85 -23.70
C SER A 65 -22.92 0.96 -23.09
N ALA A 66 -23.08 1.77 -22.03
CA ALA A 66 -24.37 2.26 -21.59
C ALA A 66 -24.26 3.67 -20.99
N GLY A 67 -25.03 4.61 -21.56
CA GLY A 67 -25.57 5.79 -20.85
C GLY A 67 -24.62 6.95 -20.57
N GLY A 68 -24.72 8.02 -21.36
CA GLY A 68 -24.05 9.28 -21.07
C GLY A 68 -24.62 9.99 -19.84
N ARG A 69 -23.76 10.27 -18.86
CA ARG A 69 -23.89 11.43 -17.98
C ARG A 69 -22.56 12.17 -18.01
N VAL A 70 -22.62 13.46 -18.28
CA VAL A 70 -21.47 14.37 -18.11
C VAL A 70 -21.23 14.46 -16.61
N CYS A 71 -20.22 13.76 -16.10
CA CYS A 71 -19.76 13.99 -14.73
C CYS A 71 -19.21 15.41 -14.66
N SER A 72 -19.83 16.25 -13.82
CA SER A 72 -19.42 17.65 -13.59
C SER A 72 -17.94 17.70 -13.16
N ARG A 73 -17.19 18.72 -13.61
CA ARG A 73 -15.82 19.01 -13.16
C ARG A 73 -15.68 19.01 -11.64
N GLU A 74 -16.76 19.32 -10.93
CA GLU A 74 -16.85 19.25 -9.47
C GLU A 74 -16.78 17.81 -8.93
N ASN A 75 -17.44 16.85 -9.58
CA ASN A 75 -17.41 15.44 -9.19
C ASN A 75 -16.01 14.85 -9.37
N ARG A 76 -15.30 15.21 -10.45
CA ARG A 76 -13.88 14.85 -10.62
C ARG A 76 -13.01 15.38 -9.48
N ARG A 77 -13.21 16.65 -9.08
CA ARG A 77 -12.46 17.23 -7.95
C ARG A 77 -12.77 16.54 -6.63
N LYS A 78 -14.04 16.19 -6.38
CA LYS A 78 -14.45 15.43 -5.20
C LYS A 78 -13.78 14.04 -5.18
N ALA A 79 -13.84 13.30 -6.29
CA ALA A 79 -13.19 12.00 -6.41
C ALA A 79 -11.68 12.07 -6.16
N ILE A 80 -10.97 13.04 -6.77
CA ILE A 80 -9.53 13.25 -6.53
C ILE A 80 -9.26 13.57 -5.05
N GLY A 81 -10.08 14.45 -4.45
CA GLY A 81 -9.95 14.79 -3.04
C GLY A 81 -10.11 13.57 -2.12
N GLU A 82 -11.08 12.71 -2.42
CA GLU A 82 -11.29 11.45 -1.69
C GLU A 82 -10.13 10.49 -1.86
N ILE A 83 -9.63 10.29 -3.08
CA ILE A 83 -8.46 9.43 -3.36
C ILE A 83 -7.25 9.89 -2.54
N LEU A 84 -6.95 11.20 -2.56
CA LEU A 84 -5.83 11.77 -1.80
C LEU A 84 -6.01 11.62 -0.29
N SER A 85 -7.25 11.68 0.21
CA SER A 85 -7.53 11.44 1.62
C SER A 85 -7.25 9.98 2.00
N VAL A 86 -7.72 9.03 1.18
CA VAL A 86 -7.48 7.59 1.41
C VAL A 86 -5.99 7.27 1.34
N ASP A 87 -5.24 7.91 0.43
CA ASP A 87 -3.79 7.73 0.32
C ASP A 87 -3.01 8.22 1.53
N ARG A 88 -3.49 9.28 2.20
CA ARG A 88 -2.93 9.71 3.48
C ARG A 88 -3.16 8.66 4.55
N ASP A 89 -4.38 8.15 4.67
CA ASP A 89 -4.72 7.09 5.64
C ASP A 89 -3.85 5.84 5.42
N ILE A 90 -3.69 5.41 4.15
CA ILE A 90 -2.82 4.28 3.77
C ILE A 90 -1.37 4.55 4.18
N SER A 91 -0.86 5.75 3.86
CA SER A 91 0.52 6.13 4.20
C SER A 91 0.77 6.15 5.71
N GLU A 92 -0.19 6.64 6.48
CA GLU A 92 -0.13 6.65 7.94
C GLU A 92 -0.16 5.24 8.51
N ALA A 93 -1.04 4.37 7.99
CA ALA A 93 -1.10 2.96 8.39
C ALA A 93 0.22 2.23 8.13
N ILE A 94 0.82 2.42 6.95
CA ILE A 94 2.12 1.83 6.61
C ILE A 94 3.23 2.34 7.53
N ARG A 95 3.29 3.66 7.80
CA ARG A 95 4.29 4.23 8.71
C ARG A 95 4.15 3.70 10.13
N ALA A 96 2.92 3.57 10.63
CA ALA A 96 2.65 2.99 11.94
C ALA A 96 3.14 1.53 12.00
N ALA A 97 2.80 0.72 11.00
CA ALA A 97 3.24 -0.67 10.91
C ALA A 97 4.77 -0.82 10.84
N MET A 98 5.44 0.07 10.09
CA MET A 98 6.91 0.10 10.01
C MET A 98 7.54 0.48 11.36
N SER A 99 6.98 1.48 12.06
CA SER A 99 7.43 1.89 13.39
C SER A 99 7.32 0.75 14.41
N ASP A 100 6.18 0.05 14.41
CA ASP A 100 5.94 -1.09 15.29
C ASP A 100 6.92 -2.24 15.00
N THR A 101 7.19 -2.50 13.71
CA THR A 101 8.16 -3.51 13.30
C THR A 101 9.56 -3.15 13.74
N ALA A 102 9.97 -1.90 13.59
CA ALA A 102 11.27 -1.41 14.06
C ALA A 102 11.41 -1.57 15.59
N ALA A 103 10.38 -1.23 16.36
CA ALA A 103 10.37 -1.40 17.82
C ALA A 103 10.49 -2.89 18.22
N LYS A 104 9.80 -3.79 17.53
CA LYS A 104 9.92 -5.24 17.75
C LYS A 104 11.33 -5.76 17.46
N LEU A 105 11.95 -5.30 16.37
CA LEU A 105 13.32 -5.67 16.01
C LEU A 105 14.34 -5.19 17.05
N ASP A 106 14.21 -3.97 17.54
CA ASP A 106 15.06 -3.45 18.63
C ASP A 106 14.90 -4.28 19.93
N GLY A 107 13.67 -4.69 20.25
CA GLY A 107 13.40 -5.61 21.35
C GLY A 107 14.11 -6.96 21.19
N ILE A 108 14.10 -7.53 19.98
CA ILE A 108 14.81 -8.78 19.66
C ILE A 108 16.33 -8.58 19.82
N ASP A 109 16.88 -7.46 19.38
CA ASP A 109 18.31 -7.18 19.50
C ASP A 109 18.76 -7.00 20.95
N LYS A 110 17.94 -6.34 21.78
CA LYS A 110 18.15 -6.27 23.24
C LYS A 110 18.14 -7.65 23.88
N LEU A 111 17.19 -8.50 23.50
CA LEU A 111 17.09 -9.87 24.00
C LEU A 111 18.32 -10.71 23.59
N LYS A 112 18.77 -10.60 22.34
CA LYS A 112 20.01 -11.23 21.85
C LYS A 112 21.25 -10.75 22.62
N ARG A 113 21.33 -9.47 22.99
CA ARG A 113 22.43 -8.95 23.84
C ARG A 113 22.38 -9.54 25.24
N TYR A 114 21.19 -9.62 25.85
CA TYR A 114 21.02 -10.21 27.17
C TYR A 114 21.47 -11.68 27.22
N PHE A 115 21.04 -12.49 26.26
CA PHE A 115 21.44 -13.90 26.20
C PHE A 115 22.95 -14.07 25.97
N ARG A 116 23.56 -13.28 25.08
CA ARG A 116 25.03 -13.29 24.89
C ARG A 116 25.79 -12.94 26.18
N ASN A 117 25.35 -11.92 26.90
CA ASN A 117 25.99 -11.49 28.15
C ASN A 117 25.81 -12.53 29.28
N THR A 118 24.66 -13.21 29.32
CA THR A 118 24.38 -14.26 30.32
C THR A 118 25.21 -15.52 30.04
N ALA A 119 25.31 -15.94 28.77
CA ALA A 119 26.16 -17.05 28.37
C ALA A 119 27.65 -16.79 28.67
N ALA A 120 28.13 -15.56 28.47
CA ALA A 120 29.50 -15.17 28.80
C ALA A 120 29.80 -15.16 30.31
N ARG A 121 28.81 -14.94 31.17
CA ARG A 121 28.96 -15.01 32.64
C ARG A 121 28.88 -16.44 33.18
N GLY A 122 28.11 -17.32 32.54
CA GLY A 122 28.00 -18.73 32.94
C GLY A 122 29.28 -19.55 32.74
N THR A 123 30.16 -19.16 31.82
CA THR A 123 31.46 -19.82 31.59
C THR A 123 32.59 -19.31 32.49
N ALA A 124 32.47 -18.11 33.06
CA ALA A 124 33.45 -17.54 33.99
C ALA A 124 33.32 -18.07 35.43
N GLY A 125 32.26 -18.82 35.74
CA GLY A 125 31.96 -19.37 37.07
C GLY A 125 32.38 -20.82 37.32
N LYS A 126 33.22 -21.44 36.46
CA LYS A 126 33.85 -22.73 36.81
C LYS A 126 34.94 -22.48 37.85
N ILE A 127 34.51 -22.40 39.10
CA ILE A 127 35.35 -22.42 40.29
C ILE A 127 36.21 -23.70 40.22
N SER A 128 37.52 -23.52 40.15
CA SER A 128 38.49 -24.59 40.35
C SER A 128 38.37 -25.08 41.79
N VAL A 129 37.74 -26.23 42.00
CA VAL A 129 37.92 -27.00 43.22
C VAL A 129 39.22 -27.78 43.03
N THR A 130 40.32 -27.22 43.53
CA THR A 130 41.57 -27.96 43.75
C THR A 130 41.36 -28.91 44.92
N ALA A 131 41.48 -30.21 44.64
CA ALA A 131 41.53 -31.29 45.63
C ALA A 131 42.91 -31.35 46.31
#